data_AF-A0A7X3ZLE4-F1
#
_entry.id   AF-A0A7X3ZLE4-F1
#
_cell.length_a   1.000
_cell.length_b   1.000
_cell.length_c   1.000
_cell.angle_alpha   90.00
_cell.angle_beta   90.00
_cell.angle_gamma   90.00
#
_symmetry.space_group_name_H-M   'P 1'
#
loop_
_entity.id
_entity.type
_entity.pdbx_description
1 polymer ?
#
loop_
_entity_poly.entity_id
_entity_poly.type
_entity_poly.pdbx_seq_one_letter_code
_entity_poly.pdbx_strand_id
1 'polypeptide(L)'
;MELSQHIEAIRKQLESGVFTGRDEIIVSDNIVRRLIPALKWDVFDLQRVIPQYEVRKQKVDFALCDPTPARPIIFIEVKKLGNINESAEEQLFRYAFNKGVPIVLLTDGREWQFYYPRGEGDIADRLVYKIDLLENDNAACVTRLNRYLNYEEIQNGNAVSAIQEDYTHRHIQKAWETLLTEADTDWIDVIVNKTEHLCGHKPTEEQVKTFLKNMVPKGDPSIIIEEEKMEEPSERYFMVKFLDDNTTITDKTIVACYAKAIDKLVNECGLQQVIQADEDYIDQQPNRKLRHISINKEDVDHPPNFKARKSETGNYYISTYNYTNQKKKYLEEIANLLNVKLEVKYSDVVS
;
A
#
# COMPACT_ATOMS: atom_id res chain seq x y z
N MET A 1 4.26 27.07 12.44
CA MET A 1 4.67 26.13 13.49
C MET A 1 4.87 24.79 12.83
N GLU A 2 5.95 24.09 13.17
CA GLU A 2 6.21 22.75 12.64
C GLU A 2 5.26 21.73 13.28
N LEU A 3 4.99 20.61 12.59
CA LEU A 3 4.07 19.56 13.06
C LEU A 3 4.40 19.09 14.49
N SER A 4 5.69 18.89 14.79
CA SER A 4 6.18 18.51 16.13
C SER A 4 5.74 19.47 17.24
N GLN A 5 5.74 20.77 16.97
CA GLN A 5 5.33 21.80 17.94
C GLN A 5 3.81 21.79 18.16
N HIS A 6 3.04 21.47 17.11
CA HIS A 6 1.60 21.29 17.23
C HIS A 6 1.26 20.08 18.08
N ILE A 7 1.90 18.93 17.82
CA ILE A 7 1.71 17.69 18.59
C ILE A 7 2.08 17.93 20.06
N GLU A 8 3.22 18.55 20.34
CA GLU A 8 3.65 18.86 21.71
C GLU A 8 2.64 19.73 22.48
N ALA A 9 2.08 20.74 21.81
CA ALA A 9 1.06 21.58 22.41
C ALA A 9 -0.26 20.82 22.66
N ILE A 10 -0.64 19.89 21.78
CA ILE A 10 -1.80 19.01 21.95
C ILE A 10 -1.57 18.06 23.12
N ARG A 11 -0.38 17.45 23.25
CA ARG A 11 -0.01 16.57 24.37
C ARG A 11 -0.22 17.25 25.71
N LYS A 12 0.30 18.48 25.86
CA LYS A 12 0.11 19.27 27.09
C LYS A 12 -1.36 19.53 27.42
N GLN A 13 -2.19 19.77 26.41
CA GLN A 13 -3.62 19.95 26.61
C GLN A 13 -4.31 18.64 27.01
N LEU A 14 -3.98 17.52 26.35
CA LEU A 14 -4.48 16.19 26.71
C LEU A 14 -4.09 15.82 28.16
N GLU A 15 -2.84 16.04 28.55
CA GLU A 15 -2.32 15.81 29.90
C GLU A 15 -3.02 16.67 30.96
N SER A 16 -3.35 17.92 30.63
CA SER A 16 -4.12 18.80 31.53
C SER A 16 -5.60 18.42 31.66
N GLY A 17 -6.09 17.47 30.85
CA GLY A 17 -7.46 16.99 30.88
C GLY A 17 -8.51 17.99 30.33
N VAL A 18 -8.11 19.00 29.55
CA VAL A 18 -9.06 20.03 29.06
C VAL A 18 -10.11 19.48 28.09
N PHE A 19 -9.82 18.35 27.47
CA PHE A 19 -10.70 17.62 26.56
C PHE A 19 -11.62 16.61 27.26
N THR A 20 -11.39 16.33 28.55
CA THR A 20 -12.18 15.36 29.30
C THR A 20 -13.66 15.75 29.34
N GLY A 21 -14.51 14.84 28.88
CA GLY A 21 -15.96 15.05 28.85
C GLY A 21 -16.46 16.02 27.78
N ARG A 22 -15.57 16.63 26.97
CA ARG A 22 -15.94 17.49 25.82
C ARG A 22 -16.45 16.67 24.64
N ASP A 23 -17.22 17.28 23.78
CA ASP A 23 -17.79 16.62 22.59
C ASP A 23 -16.80 16.59 21.43
N GLU A 24 -17.10 15.76 20.42
CA GLU A 24 -16.25 15.50 19.26
C GLU A 24 -15.92 16.78 18.45
N ILE A 25 -16.81 17.76 18.41
CA ILE A 25 -16.56 19.06 17.76
C ILE A 25 -15.34 19.77 18.37
N ILE A 26 -15.18 19.69 19.70
CA ILE A 26 -14.04 20.33 20.38
C ILE A 26 -12.73 19.61 20.01
N VAL A 27 -12.74 18.29 19.92
CA VAL A 27 -11.61 17.47 19.46
C VAL A 27 -11.28 17.83 18.00
N SER A 28 -12.29 17.85 17.14
CA SER A 28 -12.18 18.17 15.73
C SER A 28 -11.55 19.54 15.49
N ASP A 29 -12.06 20.59 16.15
CA ASP A 29 -11.62 21.97 15.93
C ASP A 29 -10.24 22.26 16.53
N ASN A 30 -9.92 21.70 17.71
CA ASN A 30 -8.69 22.06 18.43
C ASN A 30 -7.51 21.12 18.14
N ILE A 31 -7.78 19.90 17.69
CA ILE A 31 -6.76 18.88 17.44
C ILE A 31 -6.68 18.59 15.94
N VAL A 32 -7.75 18.06 15.33
CA VAL A 32 -7.70 17.60 13.93
C VAL A 32 -7.48 18.77 12.98
N ARG A 33 -8.33 19.80 13.03
CA ARG A 33 -8.20 21.03 12.22
C ARG A 33 -6.89 21.79 12.47
N ARG A 34 -6.24 21.55 13.61
CA ARG A 34 -4.92 22.11 13.92
C ARG A 34 -3.78 21.36 13.22
N LEU A 35 -3.89 20.04 13.08
CA LEU A 35 -2.86 19.20 12.48
C LEU A 35 -2.95 19.11 10.95
N ILE A 36 -4.15 19.17 10.37
CA ILE A 36 -4.35 19.07 8.92
C ILE A 36 -3.53 20.13 8.13
N PRO A 37 -3.55 21.44 8.48
CA PRO A 37 -2.67 22.42 7.84
C PRO A 37 -1.18 22.17 8.06
N ALA A 38 -0.79 21.66 9.24
CA ALA A 38 0.61 21.34 9.54
C ALA A 38 1.13 20.17 8.67
N LEU A 39 0.22 19.29 8.23
CA LEU A 39 0.44 18.22 7.26
C LEU A 39 0.33 18.70 5.79
N LYS A 40 0.41 20.01 5.57
CA LYS A 40 0.45 20.67 4.25
C LYS A 40 -0.86 20.59 3.44
N TRP A 41 -1.97 20.25 4.08
CA TRP A 41 -3.28 20.37 3.45
C TRP A 41 -3.77 21.81 3.48
N ASP A 42 -4.26 22.31 2.35
CA ASP A 42 -4.95 23.59 2.30
C ASP A 42 -6.42 23.41 2.72
N VAL A 43 -6.74 23.82 3.94
CA VAL A 43 -8.08 23.73 4.52
C VAL A 43 -9.07 24.75 3.95
N PHE A 44 -8.60 25.73 3.17
CA PHE A 44 -9.45 26.70 2.47
C PHE A 44 -9.78 26.26 1.04
N ASP A 45 -9.05 25.28 0.51
CA ASP A 45 -9.39 24.61 -0.75
C ASP A 45 -10.42 23.49 -0.49
N LEU A 46 -11.69 23.80 -0.73
CA LEU A 46 -12.82 22.87 -0.60
C LEU A 46 -12.82 21.75 -1.65
N GLN A 47 -11.81 21.65 -2.52
CA GLN A 47 -11.58 20.47 -3.36
C GLN A 47 -10.52 19.54 -2.77
N ARG A 48 -9.75 20.00 -1.78
CA ARG A 48 -8.70 19.23 -1.07
C ARG A 48 -9.15 18.79 0.31
N VAL A 49 -9.84 19.64 1.05
CA VAL A 49 -10.35 19.33 2.39
C VAL A 49 -11.84 19.64 2.42
N ILE A 50 -12.66 18.60 2.38
CA ILE A 50 -14.12 18.73 2.40
C ILE A 50 -14.62 18.37 3.80
N PRO A 51 -15.00 19.35 4.63
CA PRO A 51 -15.65 19.07 5.91
C PRO A 51 -17.06 18.54 5.68
N GLN A 52 -17.57 17.71 6.60
CA GLN A 52 -18.94 17.20 6.59
C GLN A 52 -19.31 16.53 5.24
N TYR A 53 -18.37 15.74 4.71
CA TYR A 53 -18.47 15.10 3.40
C TYR A 53 -19.63 14.10 3.38
N GLU A 54 -20.56 14.28 2.45
CA GLU A 54 -21.77 13.47 2.38
C GLU A 54 -21.49 12.07 1.80
N VAL A 55 -21.85 11.07 2.60
CA VAL A 55 -21.70 9.65 2.32
C VAL A 55 -23.08 9.00 2.33
N ARG A 56 -23.77 9.07 1.18
CA ARG A 56 -25.17 8.61 1.03
C ARG A 56 -26.13 9.29 2.03
N LYS A 57 -26.42 8.62 3.15
CA LYS A 57 -27.33 9.09 4.23
C LYS A 57 -26.56 9.47 5.51
N GLN A 58 -25.24 9.39 5.50
CA GLN A 58 -24.36 9.76 6.59
C GLN A 58 -23.40 10.85 6.15
N LYS A 59 -22.71 11.45 7.11
CA LYS A 59 -21.65 12.43 6.88
C LYS A 59 -20.40 11.94 7.57
N VAL A 60 -19.27 12.16 6.93
CA VAL A 60 -17.93 11.96 7.50
C VAL A 60 -17.40 13.34 7.85
N ASP A 61 -16.71 13.46 8.99
CA ASP A 61 -16.23 14.76 9.45
C ASP A 61 -15.32 15.46 8.45
N PHE A 62 -14.39 14.73 7.83
CA PHE A 62 -13.57 15.24 6.74
C PHE A 62 -13.30 14.20 5.65
N ALA A 63 -13.33 14.65 4.40
CA ALA A 63 -12.70 13.96 3.29
C ALA A 63 -11.48 14.76 2.82
N LEU A 64 -10.32 14.11 2.81
CA LEU A 64 -9.12 14.64 2.20
C LEU A 64 -9.02 14.11 0.77
N CYS A 65 -8.90 15.01 -0.19
CA CYS A 65 -9.15 14.75 -1.60
C CYS A 65 -7.94 15.11 -2.48
N ASP A 66 -7.77 14.32 -3.53
CA ASP A 66 -6.96 14.70 -4.69
C ASP A 66 -7.76 15.71 -5.54
N PRO A 67 -7.26 16.93 -5.82
CA PRO A 67 -8.11 18.04 -6.26
C PRO A 67 -8.66 17.97 -7.71
N THR A 68 -8.28 17.00 -8.56
CA THR A 68 -8.67 17.05 -9.99
C THR A 68 -9.11 15.70 -10.60
N PRO A 69 -10.42 15.39 -10.67
CA PRO A 69 -11.50 15.98 -9.86
C PRO A 69 -11.35 15.59 -8.39
N ALA A 70 -11.97 16.36 -7.48
CA ALA A 70 -12.00 16.09 -6.03
C ALA A 70 -12.38 14.63 -5.74
N ARG A 71 -11.36 13.79 -5.48
CA ARG A 71 -11.50 12.35 -5.23
C ARG A 71 -11.05 12.05 -3.81
N PRO A 72 -11.95 11.55 -2.94
CA PRO A 72 -11.56 11.19 -1.58
C PRO A 72 -10.45 10.15 -1.54
N ILE A 73 -9.37 10.47 -0.83
CA ILE A 73 -8.23 9.59 -0.55
C ILE A 73 -8.26 9.11 0.91
N ILE A 74 -8.60 10.03 1.83
CA ILE A 74 -8.71 9.73 3.25
C ILE A 74 -10.08 10.18 3.74
N PHE A 75 -10.78 9.31 4.45
CA PHE A 75 -11.87 9.72 5.32
C PHE A 75 -11.38 9.83 6.75
N ILE A 76 -11.76 10.92 7.42
CA ILE A 76 -11.44 11.17 8.82
C ILE A 76 -12.75 11.26 9.58
N GLU A 77 -12.90 10.39 10.56
CA GLU A 77 -14.01 10.39 11.50
C GLU A 77 -13.48 10.73 12.89
N VAL A 78 -14.06 11.75 13.53
CA VAL A 78 -13.62 12.25 14.83
C VAL A 78 -14.60 11.82 15.90
N LYS A 79 -14.08 11.33 17.02
CA LYS A 79 -14.85 10.92 18.18
C LYS A 79 -14.52 11.75 19.40
N LYS A 80 -15.38 11.64 20.41
CA LYS A 80 -15.11 12.11 21.76
C LYS A 80 -13.93 11.34 22.36
N LEU A 81 -13.08 12.05 23.13
CA LEU A 81 -11.93 11.47 23.82
C LEU A 81 -12.33 10.21 24.62
N GLY A 82 -11.66 9.09 24.35
CA GLY A 82 -11.90 7.77 24.95
C GLY A 82 -13.03 6.96 24.31
N ASN A 83 -13.71 7.47 23.27
CA ASN A 83 -14.89 6.85 22.67
C ASN A 83 -14.68 6.39 21.23
N ILE A 84 -13.52 5.82 20.93
CA ILE A 84 -13.30 5.11 19.67
C ILE A 84 -14.02 3.76 19.73
N ASN A 85 -14.94 3.52 18.78
CA ASN A 85 -15.60 2.24 18.61
C ASN A 85 -15.75 1.92 17.12
N GLU A 86 -14.90 1.02 16.62
CA GLU A 86 -14.88 0.59 15.22
C GLU A 86 -16.21 0.01 14.74
N SER A 87 -16.91 -0.75 15.58
CA SER A 87 -18.19 -1.39 15.23
C SER A 87 -19.30 -0.38 14.98
N ALA A 88 -19.21 0.81 15.59
CA ALA A 88 -20.15 1.90 15.33
C ALA A 88 -19.96 2.51 13.92
N GLU A 89 -18.79 2.31 13.31
CA GLU A 89 -18.38 2.90 12.04
C GLU A 89 -18.50 1.95 10.84
N GLU A 90 -19.17 0.80 11.00
CA GLU A 90 -19.29 -0.20 9.93
C GLU A 90 -19.81 0.38 8.61
N GLN A 91 -20.74 1.35 8.68
CA GLN A 91 -21.27 2.01 7.51
C GLN A 91 -20.21 2.89 6.79
N LEU A 92 -19.37 3.60 7.53
CA LEU A 92 -18.24 4.36 6.98
C LEU A 92 -17.27 3.43 6.26
N PHE A 93 -16.85 2.35 6.93
CA PHE A 93 -15.93 1.36 6.36
C PHE A 93 -16.46 0.72 5.10
N ARG A 94 -17.74 0.28 5.12
CA ARG A 94 -18.40 -0.28 3.94
C ARG A 94 -18.47 0.71 2.79
N TYR A 95 -18.72 1.99 3.06
CA TYR A 95 -18.73 2.99 2.01
C TYR A 95 -17.33 3.29 1.47
N ALA A 96 -16.34 3.45 2.34
CA ALA A 96 -14.95 3.65 1.97
C ALA A 96 -14.46 2.53 1.04
N PHE A 97 -14.77 1.27 1.39
CA PHE A 97 -14.51 0.11 0.55
C PHE A 97 -15.20 0.24 -0.82
N ASN A 98 -16.52 0.47 -0.84
CA ASN A 98 -17.31 0.55 -2.08
C ASN A 98 -16.89 1.70 -3.02
N LYS A 99 -16.44 2.82 -2.46
CA LYS A 99 -15.94 3.97 -3.23
C LYS A 99 -14.45 3.91 -3.54
N GLY A 100 -13.75 2.89 -3.05
CA GLY A 100 -12.32 2.73 -3.26
C GLY A 100 -11.50 3.86 -2.62
N VAL A 101 -11.94 4.34 -1.46
CA VAL A 101 -11.17 5.27 -0.63
C VAL A 101 -10.01 4.49 -0.01
N PRO A 102 -8.75 4.88 -0.28
CA PRO A 102 -7.58 4.13 0.15
C PRO A 102 -7.38 4.05 1.66
N ILE A 103 -7.76 5.08 2.42
CA ILE A 103 -7.44 5.20 3.85
C ILE A 103 -8.69 5.65 4.62
N VAL A 104 -8.94 5.02 5.76
CA VAL A 104 -9.87 5.53 6.77
C VAL A 104 -9.07 5.82 8.04
N LEU A 105 -9.29 6.98 8.63
CA LEU A 105 -8.71 7.42 9.88
C LEU A 105 -9.83 7.63 10.89
N LEU A 106 -9.75 6.94 12.02
CA LEU A 106 -10.60 7.16 13.19
C LEU A 106 -9.74 7.78 14.30
N THR A 107 -10.21 8.87 14.89
CA THR A 107 -9.45 9.54 15.96
C THR A 107 -10.34 10.16 17.01
N ASP A 108 -9.88 10.15 18.25
CA ASP A 108 -10.48 10.92 19.36
C ASP A 108 -9.58 12.08 19.82
N GLY A 109 -8.58 12.41 19.01
CA GLY A 109 -7.56 13.41 19.27
C GLY A 109 -6.34 12.89 20.02
N ARG A 110 -6.50 11.90 20.90
CA ARG A 110 -5.37 11.21 21.56
C ARG A 110 -4.90 10.04 20.71
N GLU A 111 -5.83 9.16 20.35
CA GLU A 111 -5.58 7.98 19.55
C GLU A 111 -5.93 8.24 18.08
N TRP A 112 -5.07 7.78 17.17
CA TRP A 112 -5.20 7.91 15.72
C TRP A 112 -5.02 6.53 15.09
N GLN A 113 -6.13 5.96 14.61
CA GLN A 113 -6.19 4.62 14.05
C GLN A 113 -6.31 4.69 12.52
N PHE A 114 -5.31 4.14 11.83
CA PHE A 114 -5.25 4.10 10.37
C PHE A 114 -5.72 2.75 9.88
N TYR A 115 -6.66 2.73 8.95
CA TYR A 115 -7.20 1.51 8.37
C TYR A 115 -7.00 1.47 6.87
N TYR A 116 -6.84 0.25 6.36
CA TYR A 116 -6.86 -0.07 4.94
C TYR A 116 -8.21 -0.68 4.57
N PRO A 117 -9.18 0.08 4.01
CA PRO A 117 -10.56 -0.38 3.84
C PRO A 117 -10.71 -1.61 2.94
N ARG A 118 -9.77 -1.79 1.99
CA ARG A 118 -9.70 -2.92 1.05
C ARG A 118 -9.03 -4.17 1.63
N GLY A 119 -8.55 -4.12 2.87
CA GLY A 119 -8.07 -5.30 3.58
C GLY A 119 -9.16 -6.35 3.75
N GLU A 120 -8.75 -7.60 3.90
CA GLU A 120 -9.63 -8.72 4.19
C GLU A 120 -9.94 -8.81 5.69
N GLY A 121 -10.99 -9.57 6.02
CA GLY A 121 -11.45 -9.75 7.40
C GLY A 121 -12.34 -8.63 7.91
N ASP A 122 -12.51 -8.62 9.24
CA ASP A 122 -13.32 -7.64 9.95
C ASP A 122 -12.58 -6.29 10.05
N ILE A 123 -13.25 -5.25 10.55
CA ILE A 123 -12.68 -3.89 10.64
C ILE A 123 -11.37 -3.90 11.45
N ALA A 124 -11.32 -4.67 12.53
CA ALA A 124 -10.12 -4.80 13.37
C ALA A 124 -8.92 -5.42 12.63
N ASP A 125 -9.16 -6.35 11.70
CA ASP A 125 -8.12 -6.91 10.85
C ASP A 125 -7.59 -5.88 9.85
N ARG A 126 -8.42 -4.91 9.46
CA ARG A 126 -8.07 -3.83 8.53
C ARG A 126 -7.26 -2.70 9.15
N LEU A 127 -7.06 -2.71 10.47
CA LEU A 127 -6.19 -1.76 11.15
C LEU A 127 -4.75 -1.91 10.64
N VAL A 128 -4.12 -0.80 10.30
CA VAL A 128 -2.75 -0.73 9.80
C VAL A 128 -1.82 -0.33 10.94
N TYR A 129 -2.16 0.77 11.62
CA TYR A 129 -1.34 1.32 12.68
C TYR A 129 -2.18 2.18 13.63
N LYS A 130 -1.72 2.28 14.87
CA LYS A 130 -2.33 3.09 15.92
C LYS A 130 -1.27 4.00 16.52
N ILE A 131 -1.55 5.30 16.56
CA ILE A 131 -0.74 6.27 17.30
C ILE A 131 -1.53 6.68 18.54
N ASP A 132 -0.90 6.66 19.70
CA ASP A 132 -1.38 7.34 20.90
C ASP A 132 -0.42 8.49 21.22
N LEU A 133 -0.91 9.73 21.12
CA LEU A 133 -0.08 10.92 21.29
C LEU A 133 0.53 11.05 22.69
N LEU A 134 -0.02 10.39 23.71
CA LEU A 134 0.54 10.41 25.07
C LEU A 134 1.55 9.29 25.30
N GLU A 135 1.32 8.12 24.70
CA GLU A 135 2.18 6.94 24.91
C GLU A 135 3.37 6.89 23.94
N ASN A 136 3.19 7.32 22.71
CA ASN A 136 4.26 7.33 21.71
C ASN A 136 5.17 8.57 21.86
N ASP A 137 6.43 8.42 21.47
CA ASP A 137 7.37 9.53 21.35
C ASP A 137 6.88 10.56 20.30
N ASN A 138 7.17 11.85 20.51
CA ASN A 138 6.72 12.92 19.63
C ASN A 138 7.32 12.80 18.21
N ALA A 139 8.61 12.47 18.09
CA ALA A 139 9.23 12.25 16.80
C ALA A 139 8.60 11.04 16.07
N ALA A 140 8.32 9.94 16.78
CA ALA A 140 7.59 8.80 16.21
C ALA A 140 6.19 9.19 15.69
N CYS A 141 5.47 10.03 16.45
CA CYS A 141 4.17 10.57 16.02
C CYS A 141 4.30 11.42 14.75
N VAL A 142 5.28 12.34 14.72
CA VAL A 142 5.57 13.21 13.55
C VAL A 142 5.87 12.37 12.32
N THR A 143 6.77 11.40 12.44
CA THR A 143 7.17 10.53 11.33
C THR A 143 5.96 9.76 10.79
N ARG A 144 5.17 9.15 11.68
CA ARG A 144 4.02 8.34 11.27
C ARG A 144 2.89 9.17 10.67
N LEU A 145 2.56 10.32 11.26
CA LEU A 145 1.55 11.24 10.72
C LEU A 145 1.98 11.80 9.36
N ASN A 146 3.25 12.15 9.17
CA ASN A 146 3.74 12.57 7.86
C ASN A 146 3.64 11.44 6.83
N ARG A 147 4.11 10.23 7.17
CA ARG A 147 4.09 9.05 6.28
C ARG A 147 2.69 8.76 5.73
N TYR A 148 1.64 8.95 6.51
CA TYR A 148 0.27 8.57 6.12
C TYR A 148 -0.65 9.72 5.72
N LEU A 149 -0.43 10.92 6.26
CA LEU A 149 -1.37 12.05 6.10
C LEU A 149 -0.72 13.26 5.45
N ASN A 150 0.59 13.33 5.22
CA ASN A 150 1.15 14.50 4.56
C ASN A 150 0.59 14.63 3.13
N TYR A 151 0.20 15.84 2.75
CA TYR A 151 -0.38 16.12 1.43
C TYR A 151 0.56 15.70 0.27
N GLU A 152 1.85 15.95 0.39
CA GLU A 152 2.84 15.62 -0.65
C GLU A 152 3.00 14.09 -0.78
N GLU A 153 3.04 13.37 0.34
CA GLU A 153 3.08 11.89 0.35
C GLU A 153 1.82 11.28 -0.28
N ILE A 154 0.68 11.93 -0.11
CA ILE A 154 -0.59 11.52 -0.72
C ILE A 154 -0.58 11.78 -2.22
N GLN A 155 -0.15 12.97 -2.64
CA GLN A 155 -0.07 13.34 -4.07
C GLN A 155 0.89 12.42 -4.84
N ASN A 156 2.00 12.03 -4.23
CA ASN A 156 2.97 11.11 -4.83
C ASN A 156 2.53 9.63 -4.77
N GLY A 157 1.44 9.31 -4.05
CA GLY A 157 0.96 7.94 -3.85
C GLY A 157 1.78 7.11 -2.85
N ASN A 158 2.76 7.73 -2.20
CA ASN A 158 3.62 7.12 -1.19
C ASN A 158 2.82 6.72 0.05
N ALA A 159 1.95 7.60 0.55
CA ALA A 159 1.16 7.34 1.75
C ALA A 159 0.23 6.12 1.59
N VAL A 160 -0.40 5.97 0.41
CA VAL A 160 -1.23 4.80 0.11
C VAL A 160 -0.38 3.53 0.02
N SER A 161 0.80 3.62 -0.60
CA SER A 161 1.73 2.49 -0.69
C SER A 161 2.25 2.07 0.69
N ALA A 162 2.57 3.05 1.55
CA ALA A 162 2.99 2.84 2.93
C ALA A 162 1.90 2.16 3.78
N ILE A 163 0.64 2.57 3.62
CA ILE A 163 -0.49 1.91 4.31
C ILE A 163 -0.61 0.44 3.87
N GLN A 164 -0.44 0.15 2.57
CA GLN A 164 -0.49 -1.22 2.05
C GLN A 164 0.69 -2.07 2.52
N GLU A 165 1.90 -1.49 2.51
CA GLU A 165 3.13 -2.13 3.00
C GLU A 165 2.98 -2.50 4.47
N ASP A 166 2.60 -1.54 5.31
CA ASP A 166 2.52 -1.71 6.76
C ASP A 166 1.36 -2.66 7.13
N TYR A 167 0.25 -2.62 6.38
CA TYR A 167 -0.84 -3.61 6.49
C TYR A 167 -0.33 -5.03 6.19
N THR A 168 0.40 -5.19 5.07
CA THR A 168 0.92 -6.50 4.66
C THR A 168 1.94 -7.02 5.67
N HIS A 169 2.84 -6.16 6.15
CA HIS A 169 3.84 -6.52 7.16
C HIS A 169 3.19 -7.02 8.44
N ARG A 170 2.15 -6.33 8.94
CA ARG A 170 1.36 -6.77 10.10
C ARG A 170 0.74 -8.17 9.89
N HIS A 171 0.22 -8.45 8.69
CA HIS A 171 -0.37 -9.75 8.37
C HIS A 171 0.67 -10.86 8.22
N ILE A 172 1.87 -10.55 7.71
CA ILE A 172 3.00 -11.48 7.71
C ILE A 172 3.38 -11.86 9.14
N GLN A 173 3.46 -10.87 10.04
CA GLN A 173 3.75 -11.13 11.45
C GLN A 173 2.66 -11.99 12.10
N LYS A 174 1.37 -11.65 11.90
CA LYS A 174 0.24 -12.44 12.41
C LYS A 174 0.27 -13.86 11.87
N ALA A 175 0.47 -14.03 10.56
CA ALA A 175 0.56 -15.35 9.94
C ALA A 175 1.73 -16.17 10.51
N TRP A 176 2.87 -15.54 10.74
CA TRP A 176 4.02 -16.20 11.36
C TRP A 176 3.75 -16.63 12.81
N GLU A 177 3.14 -15.76 13.62
CA GLU A 177 2.73 -16.08 14.99
C GLU A 177 1.72 -17.24 15.01
N THR A 178 0.74 -17.21 14.10
CA THR A 178 -0.25 -18.28 13.91
C THR A 178 0.44 -19.60 13.57
N LEU A 179 1.37 -19.61 12.59
CA LEU A 179 2.13 -20.80 12.23
C LEU A 179 2.91 -21.39 13.42
N LEU A 180 3.47 -20.56 14.30
CA LEU A 180 4.19 -21.02 15.49
C LEU A 180 3.27 -21.64 16.56
N THR A 181 1.98 -21.28 16.56
CA THR A 181 0.99 -21.77 17.54
C THR A 181 0.14 -22.91 17.02
N GLU A 182 -0.17 -22.93 15.73
CA GLU A 182 -1.01 -23.93 15.09
C GLU A 182 -0.18 -25.16 14.70
N ALA A 183 -0.80 -26.34 14.81
CA ALA A 183 -0.15 -27.64 14.66
C ALA A 183 0.03 -28.06 13.19
N ASP A 184 0.23 -27.11 12.26
CA ASP A 184 0.60 -27.45 10.89
C ASP A 184 2.12 -27.74 10.89
N THR A 185 2.45 -28.99 11.24
CA THR A 185 3.81 -29.45 11.62
C THR A 185 4.73 -29.75 10.45
N ASP A 186 4.25 -29.69 9.20
CA ASP A 186 5.01 -30.12 8.02
C ASP A 186 6.34 -29.35 7.84
N TRP A 187 6.36 -28.06 8.17
CA TRP A 187 7.58 -27.25 8.07
C TRP A 187 8.53 -27.45 9.27
N ILE A 188 8.01 -27.87 10.43
CA ILE A 188 8.85 -28.27 11.58
C ILE A 188 9.63 -29.53 11.20
N ASP A 189 8.95 -30.50 10.61
CA ASP A 189 9.58 -31.73 10.13
C ASP A 189 10.65 -31.46 9.08
N VAL A 190 10.45 -30.48 8.17
CA VAL A 190 11.49 -30.04 7.23
C VAL A 190 12.73 -29.54 7.96
N ILE A 191 12.58 -28.70 8.99
CA ILE A 191 13.71 -28.16 9.76
C ILE A 191 14.38 -29.26 10.59
N VAL A 192 13.60 -30.15 11.21
CA VAL A 192 14.09 -31.31 11.97
C VAL A 192 14.95 -32.21 11.09
N ASN A 193 14.42 -32.62 9.93
CA ASN A 193 15.12 -33.49 8.99
C ASN A 193 16.37 -32.83 8.40
N LYS A 194 16.30 -31.52 8.10
CA LYS A 194 17.46 -30.77 7.60
C LYS A 194 18.55 -30.65 8.65
N THR A 195 18.18 -30.43 9.91
CA THR A 195 19.13 -30.37 11.04
C THR A 195 19.80 -31.71 11.25
N GLU A 196 19.03 -32.81 11.27
CA GLU A 196 19.55 -34.17 11.36
C GLU A 196 20.54 -34.48 10.23
N HIS A 197 20.24 -34.08 8.99
CA HIS A 197 21.17 -34.25 7.87
C HIS A 197 22.46 -33.42 8.03
N LEU A 198 22.40 -32.24 8.64
CA LEU A 198 23.56 -31.35 8.76
C LEU A 198 24.49 -31.73 9.91
N CYS A 199 23.96 -32.20 11.04
CA CYS A 199 24.76 -32.47 12.24
C CYS A 199 24.67 -33.92 12.76
N GLY A 200 23.87 -34.77 12.16
CA GLY A 200 23.66 -36.16 12.60
C GLY A 200 22.79 -36.30 13.86
N HIS A 201 22.24 -35.19 14.38
CA HIS A 201 21.39 -35.19 15.56
C HIS A 201 20.01 -34.61 15.24
N LYS A 202 18.98 -35.39 15.56
CA LYS A 202 17.58 -34.98 15.38
C LYS A 202 17.14 -34.04 16.51
N PRO A 203 16.85 -32.76 16.25
CA PRO A 203 16.32 -31.86 17.28
C PRO A 203 14.87 -32.22 17.62
N THR A 204 14.43 -31.89 18.83
CA THR A 204 13.02 -32.00 19.20
C THR A 204 12.20 -30.88 18.58
N GLU A 205 10.91 -31.11 18.32
CA GLU A 205 10.01 -30.05 17.83
C GLU A 205 10.00 -28.83 18.75
N GLU A 206 10.12 -29.04 20.06
CA GLU A 206 10.12 -27.97 21.05
C GLU A 206 11.40 -27.11 20.98
N GLN A 207 12.55 -27.72 20.69
CA GLN A 207 13.78 -26.99 20.40
C GLN A 207 13.64 -26.11 19.15
N VAL A 208 13.03 -26.65 18.08
CA VAL A 208 12.79 -25.92 16.83
C VAL A 208 11.79 -24.77 17.04
N LYS A 209 10.65 -25.02 17.70
CA LYS A 209 9.65 -23.99 18.03
C LYS A 209 10.25 -22.88 18.90
N THR A 210 11.05 -23.24 19.91
CA THR A 210 11.70 -22.26 20.79
C THR A 210 12.72 -21.42 20.02
N PHE A 211 13.52 -22.04 19.17
CA PHE A 211 14.47 -21.33 18.31
C PHE A 211 13.76 -20.32 17.41
N LEU A 212 12.69 -20.73 16.73
CA LEU A 212 11.95 -19.87 15.80
C LEU A 212 11.19 -18.73 16.48
N LYS A 213 10.63 -18.98 17.66
CA LYS A 213 10.05 -17.92 18.50
C LYS A 213 11.07 -16.83 18.85
N ASN A 214 12.33 -17.22 19.05
CA ASN A 214 13.41 -16.28 19.37
C ASN A 214 14.01 -15.59 18.13
N MET A 215 13.71 -16.07 16.91
CA MET A 215 14.13 -15.43 15.66
C MET A 215 13.19 -14.32 15.20
N VAL A 216 11.97 -14.25 15.75
CA VAL A 216 11.09 -13.10 15.53
C VAL A 216 11.70 -11.95 16.31
N PRO A 217 12.11 -10.84 15.65
CA PRO A 217 12.36 -9.62 16.38
C PRO A 217 11.10 -9.37 17.21
N LYS A 218 11.23 -9.23 18.54
CA LYS A 218 10.09 -8.82 19.36
C LYS A 218 9.56 -7.56 18.71
N GLY A 219 8.39 -7.67 18.07
CA GLY A 219 7.74 -6.55 17.42
C GLY A 219 7.45 -5.54 18.51
N ASP A 220 8.34 -4.58 18.68
CA ASP A 220 8.00 -3.36 19.36
C ASP A 220 6.96 -2.69 18.45
N PRO A 221 5.74 -2.36 18.91
CA PRO A 221 4.85 -1.48 18.15
C PRO A 221 5.53 -0.14 17.81
N SER A 222 6.65 0.14 18.48
CA SER A 222 7.55 1.28 18.34
C SER A 222 8.84 0.92 17.59
N ILE A 223 8.81 0.13 16.49
CA ILE A 223 9.95 0.13 15.58
C ILE A 223 10.08 1.54 14.97
N ILE A 224 10.88 2.35 15.65
CA ILE A 224 11.70 3.37 15.06
C ILE A 224 12.63 2.58 14.14
N ILE A 225 12.37 2.63 12.84
CA ILE A 225 13.46 2.46 11.89
C ILE A 225 14.35 3.67 12.21
N GLU A 226 15.43 3.45 12.95
CA GLU A 226 16.51 4.43 12.96
C GLU A 226 16.87 4.58 11.48
N GLU A 227 16.59 5.75 10.92
CA GLU A 227 17.19 6.17 9.67
C GLU A 227 18.70 6.14 9.91
N GLU A 228 19.35 5.02 9.59
CA GLU A 228 20.70 5.09 9.07
C GLU A 228 20.66 6.20 8.03
N LYS A 229 21.44 7.26 8.28
CA LYS A 229 21.62 8.37 7.35
C LYS A 229 21.83 7.77 5.97
N MET A 230 20.78 7.75 5.16
CA MET A 230 20.90 7.50 3.74
C MET A 230 21.73 8.66 3.23
N GLU A 231 22.97 8.37 2.85
CA GLU A 231 23.69 9.17 1.88
C GLU A 231 22.73 9.47 0.72
N GLU A 232 22.80 10.70 0.21
CA GLU A 232 21.90 11.23 -0.83
C GLU A 232 21.57 10.15 -1.89
N PRO A 233 20.30 10.00 -2.30
CA PRO A 233 19.92 8.89 -3.17
C PRO A 233 20.65 9.02 -4.50
N SER A 234 21.54 8.07 -4.79
CA SER A 234 21.90 7.75 -6.16
C SER A 234 20.60 7.48 -6.91
N GLU A 235 20.32 8.23 -7.98
CA GLU A 235 19.09 8.06 -8.75
C GLU A 235 18.95 6.60 -9.18
N ARG A 236 18.01 5.86 -8.58
CA ARG A 236 17.75 4.45 -8.91
C ARG A 236 16.92 4.35 -10.18
N TYR A 237 17.40 3.58 -11.15
CA TYR A 237 16.69 3.28 -12.38
C TYR A 237 16.33 1.80 -12.46
N PHE A 238 15.13 1.52 -12.96
CA PHE A 238 14.69 0.17 -13.30
C PHE A 238 15.16 -0.16 -14.71
N MET A 239 15.71 -1.36 -14.91
CA MET A 239 16.31 -1.77 -16.17
C MET A 239 15.72 -3.10 -16.65
N VAL A 240 15.27 -3.13 -17.90
CA VAL A 240 14.96 -4.36 -18.65
C VAL A 240 15.93 -4.47 -19.81
N LYS A 241 16.75 -5.53 -19.79
CA LYS A 241 17.71 -5.84 -20.84
C LYS A 241 17.20 -7.00 -21.69
N PHE A 242 17.12 -6.79 -23.00
CA PHE A 242 16.82 -7.80 -23.99
C PHE A 242 18.12 -8.50 -24.36
N LEU A 243 18.23 -9.80 -24.06
CA LEU A 243 19.48 -10.53 -24.24
C LEU A 243 19.74 -10.91 -25.71
N ASP A 244 18.69 -10.93 -26.53
CA ASP A 244 18.78 -11.35 -27.92
C ASP A 244 19.39 -10.26 -28.82
N ASP A 245 19.09 -8.98 -28.55
CA ASP A 245 19.62 -7.83 -29.29
C ASP A 245 20.46 -6.87 -28.43
N ASN A 246 20.66 -7.21 -27.15
CA ASN A 246 21.40 -6.44 -26.15
C ASN A 246 20.82 -5.04 -25.86
N THR A 247 19.58 -4.77 -26.29
CA THR A 247 18.89 -3.49 -26.02
C THR A 247 18.55 -3.37 -24.55
N THR A 248 18.69 -2.17 -24.00
CA THR A 248 18.37 -1.88 -22.60
C THR A 248 17.33 -0.77 -22.50
N ILE A 249 16.26 -1.02 -21.75
CA ILE A 249 15.21 -0.04 -21.46
C ILE A 249 15.33 0.35 -19.99
N THR A 250 15.41 1.65 -19.74
CA THR A 250 15.51 2.21 -18.39
C THR A 250 14.39 3.23 -18.12
N ASP A 251 13.93 3.28 -16.87
CA ASP A 251 13.03 4.33 -16.41
C ASP A 251 13.12 4.53 -14.88
N LYS A 252 12.71 5.71 -14.40
CA LYS A 252 12.67 6.05 -12.97
C LYS A 252 11.59 5.29 -12.22
N THR A 253 10.54 4.85 -12.92
CA THR A 253 9.50 4.00 -12.34
C THR A 253 9.45 2.64 -13.02
N ILE A 254 9.27 1.58 -12.22
CA ILE A 254 9.12 0.23 -12.76
C ILE A 254 7.95 0.10 -13.73
N VAL A 255 6.89 0.88 -13.49
CA VAL A 255 5.68 0.87 -14.32
C VAL A 255 5.97 1.40 -15.71
N ALA A 256 6.73 2.49 -15.83
CA ALA A 256 7.11 3.04 -17.12
C ALA A 256 8.18 2.19 -17.82
N CYS A 257 9.14 1.63 -17.07
CA CYS A 257 10.16 0.73 -17.62
C CYS A 257 9.52 -0.51 -18.27
N TYR A 258 8.59 -1.16 -17.56
CA TYR A 258 7.89 -2.33 -18.10
C TYR A 258 6.93 -1.99 -19.24
N ALA A 259 6.26 -0.84 -19.21
CA ALA A 259 5.41 -0.41 -20.32
C ALA A 259 6.22 -0.25 -21.61
N LYS A 260 7.39 0.40 -21.54
CA LYS A 260 8.32 0.54 -22.67
C LYS A 260 8.86 -0.80 -23.17
N ALA A 261 9.14 -1.74 -22.27
CA ALA A 261 9.55 -3.09 -22.65
C ALA A 261 8.46 -3.89 -23.36
N ILE A 262 7.22 -3.79 -22.90
CA ILE A 262 6.07 -4.37 -23.61
C ILE A 262 5.88 -3.71 -24.98
N ASP A 263 6.08 -2.39 -25.09
CA ASP A 263 6.01 -1.70 -26.37
C ASP A 263 7.04 -2.23 -27.39
N LYS A 264 8.26 -2.49 -26.96
CA LYS A 264 9.27 -3.15 -27.83
C LYS A 264 8.83 -4.56 -28.24
N LEU A 265 8.35 -5.37 -27.29
CA LEU A 265 7.88 -6.73 -27.58
C LEU A 265 6.71 -6.75 -28.58
N VAL A 266 5.81 -5.76 -28.51
CA VAL A 266 4.66 -5.67 -29.41
C VAL A 266 5.06 -5.26 -30.82
N ASN A 267 5.90 -4.23 -30.94
CA ASN A 267 6.23 -3.65 -32.24
C ASN A 267 7.34 -4.40 -32.98
N GLU A 268 8.30 -4.96 -32.25
CA GLU A 268 9.53 -5.51 -32.84
C GLU A 268 9.59 -7.04 -32.73
N CYS A 269 8.96 -7.64 -31.72
CA CYS A 269 9.02 -9.09 -31.46
C CYS A 269 7.75 -9.85 -31.85
N GLY A 270 6.80 -9.22 -32.55
CA GLY A 270 5.68 -9.90 -33.18
C GLY A 270 4.52 -10.26 -32.25
N LEU A 271 4.39 -9.66 -31.06
CA LEU A 271 3.27 -9.97 -30.14
C LEU A 271 1.89 -9.76 -30.74
N GLN A 272 1.73 -8.84 -31.71
CA GLN A 272 0.49 -8.68 -32.47
C GLN A 272 0.06 -9.96 -33.20
N GLN A 273 1.01 -10.72 -33.75
CA GLN A 273 0.73 -11.96 -34.48
C GLN A 273 0.34 -13.09 -33.53
N VAL A 274 0.97 -13.15 -32.35
CA VAL A 274 0.60 -14.12 -31.29
C VAL A 274 -0.80 -13.82 -30.76
N ILE A 275 -1.13 -12.56 -30.54
CA ILE A 275 -2.46 -12.16 -30.03
C ILE A 275 -3.57 -12.37 -31.07
N GLN A 276 -3.29 -12.15 -32.36
CA GLN A 276 -4.23 -12.48 -33.44
C GLN A 276 -4.39 -13.99 -33.67
N ALA A 277 -3.34 -14.80 -33.51
CA ALA A 277 -3.40 -16.25 -33.65
C ALA A 277 -4.16 -16.94 -32.49
N ASP A 278 -4.29 -16.27 -31.34
CA ASP A 278 -4.96 -16.77 -30.14
C ASP A 278 -6.43 -16.29 -30.02
N GLU A 279 -6.91 -15.34 -30.85
CA GLU A 279 -8.33 -14.91 -30.82
C GLU A 279 -9.31 -16.08 -31.10
N ASP A 280 -8.92 -17.06 -31.93
CA ASP A 280 -9.72 -18.27 -32.18
C ASP A 280 -9.63 -19.31 -31.03
N TYR A 281 -8.67 -19.17 -30.11
CA TYR A 281 -8.36 -20.15 -29.06
C TYR A 281 -8.74 -19.65 -27.64
N ILE A 282 -8.81 -18.32 -27.45
CA ILE A 282 -9.19 -17.66 -26.19
C ILE A 282 -10.67 -17.92 -25.80
N ASP A 283 -11.56 -18.22 -26.75
CA ASP A 283 -12.99 -18.43 -26.48
C ASP A 283 -13.35 -19.83 -25.95
N GLN A 284 -12.44 -20.81 -26.00
CA GLN A 284 -12.77 -22.22 -25.69
C GLN A 284 -12.26 -22.75 -24.34
N GLN A 285 -11.54 -21.96 -23.52
CA GLN A 285 -11.09 -22.41 -22.19
C GLN A 285 -11.37 -21.39 -21.06
N PRO A 286 -12.16 -21.73 -20.02
CA PRO A 286 -12.55 -20.77 -18.98
C PRO A 286 -11.44 -20.38 -18.00
N ASN A 287 -10.26 -20.99 -18.06
CA ASN A 287 -9.24 -20.86 -17.03
C ASN A 287 -7.84 -20.56 -17.59
N ARG A 288 -7.43 -19.31 -17.33
CA ARG A 288 -6.06 -18.75 -17.24
C ARG A 288 -5.33 -18.31 -18.52
N LYS A 289 -4.78 -17.08 -18.36
CA LYS A 289 -3.63 -16.43 -19.01
C LYS A 289 -3.96 -15.58 -20.25
N LEU A 290 -3.50 -14.32 -20.21
CA LEU A 290 -3.60 -13.27 -21.25
C LEU A 290 -4.86 -12.37 -21.34
N ARG A 291 -5.73 -12.31 -20.31
CA ARG A 291 -6.86 -11.33 -20.29
C ARG A 291 -6.47 -9.84 -20.15
N HIS A 292 -5.18 -9.48 -20.18
CA HIS A 292 -4.73 -8.16 -19.67
C HIS A 292 -3.90 -7.33 -20.65
N ILE A 293 -3.66 -7.82 -21.86
CA ILE A 293 -3.21 -7.01 -23.00
C ILE A 293 -4.40 -6.91 -23.94
N SER A 294 -5.11 -5.77 -23.91
CA SER A 294 -6.15 -5.51 -24.91
C SER A 294 -5.48 -4.83 -26.09
N ILE A 295 -5.10 -5.62 -27.10
CA ILE A 295 -4.77 -5.09 -28.42
C ILE A 295 -6.08 -4.79 -29.12
N ASN A 296 -6.47 -3.52 -29.05
CA ASN A 296 -7.39 -2.84 -29.93
C ASN A 296 -8.64 -3.62 -30.38
N LYS A 297 -9.77 -3.39 -29.70
CA LYS A 297 -11.03 -3.15 -30.40
C LYS A 297 -11.52 -1.79 -29.91
N GLU A 298 -11.84 -0.90 -30.85
CA GLU A 298 -12.27 0.48 -30.60
C GLU A 298 -13.54 0.56 -29.71
N ASP A 299 -14.15 -0.57 -29.35
CA ASP A 299 -15.41 -0.70 -28.62
C ASP A 299 -15.36 -1.69 -27.42
N VAL A 300 -14.25 -1.82 -26.70
CA VAL A 300 -14.32 -2.52 -25.39
C VAL A 300 -14.78 -1.52 -24.34
N ASP A 301 -16.05 -1.62 -23.96
CA ASP A 301 -16.67 -0.92 -22.82
C ASP A 301 -15.75 -1.06 -21.59
N HIS A 302 -14.90 -0.07 -21.35
CA HIS A 302 -13.94 -0.13 -20.26
C HIS A 302 -14.73 0.01 -18.96
N PRO A 303 -14.67 -0.96 -18.02
CA PRO A 303 -15.31 -0.78 -16.73
C PRO A 303 -14.75 0.48 -16.06
N PRO A 304 -15.56 1.28 -15.34
CA PRO A 304 -15.24 2.65 -14.92
C PRO A 304 -14.01 2.82 -14.02
N ASN A 305 -13.30 1.74 -13.68
CA ASN A 305 -12.07 1.71 -12.89
C ASN A 305 -10.84 1.18 -13.65
N PHE A 306 -10.89 0.99 -14.97
CA PHE A 306 -9.76 0.46 -15.75
C PHE A 306 -8.68 1.54 -15.96
N LYS A 307 -7.57 1.48 -15.19
CA LYS A 307 -6.37 2.32 -15.43
C LYS A 307 -5.44 1.62 -16.42
N ALA A 308 -5.34 2.16 -17.63
CA ALA A 308 -4.40 1.70 -18.64
C ALA A 308 -3.56 2.85 -19.20
N ARG A 309 -2.35 2.54 -19.66
CA ARG A 309 -1.50 3.49 -20.38
C ARG A 309 -1.61 3.16 -21.87
N LYS A 310 -1.86 4.20 -22.68
CA LYS A 310 -1.77 4.07 -24.14
C LYS A 310 -0.31 3.82 -24.49
N SER A 311 -0.06 2.84 -25.36
CA SER A 311 1.27 2.60 -25.91
C SER A 311 1.83 3.89 -26.54
N GLU A 312 3.12 4.14 -26.40
CA GLU A 312 3.76 5.35 -26.97
C GLU A 312 3.89 5.28 -28.49
N THR A 313 3.86 4.06 -29.04
CA THR A 313 4.16 3.77 -30.45
C THR A 313 3.13 2.89 -31.14
N GLY A 314 2.24 2.22 -30.38
CA GLY A 314 1.19 1.35 -30.91
C GLY A 314 -0.23 1.83 -30.63
N ASN A 315 -1.19 1.29 -31.38
CA ASN A 315 -2.63 1.49 -31.14
C ASN A 315 -3.17 0.41 -30.19
N TYR A 316 -2.70 0.36 -28.94
CA TYR A 316 -3.24 -0.53 -27.91
C TYR A 316 -3.01 0.03 -26.50
N TYR A 317 -3.68 -0.56 -25.52
CA TYR A 317 -3.63 -0.14 -24.12
C TYR A 317 -3.01 -1.24 -23.25
N ILE A 318 -2.04 -0.85 -22.41
CA ILE A 318 -1.40 -1.73 -21.43
C ILE A 318 -2.04 -1.48 -20.07
N SER A 319 -2.62 -2.52 -19.46
CA SER A 319 -3.18 -2.44 -18.11
C SER A 319 -2.10 -2.09 -17.09
N THR A 320 -2.35 -1.05 -16.29
CA THR A 320 -1.41 -0.59 -15.26
C THR A 320 -1.74 -1.13 -13.86
N TYR A 321 -2.81 -1.92 -13.73
CA TYR A 321 -3.44 -2.33 -12.47
C TYR A 321 -2.67 -3.39 -11.65
N ASN A 322 -1.54 -3.87 -12.15
CA ASN A 322 -0.80 -4.99 -11.55
C ASN A 322 0.29 -4.52 -10.59
N TYR A 323 0.48 -5.26 -9.49
CA TYR A 323 1.62 -5.07 -8.58
C TYR A 323 2.94 -5.42 -9.28
N THR A 324 4.07 -4.89 -8.79
CA THR A 324 5.43 -5.06 -9.37
C THR A 324 5.77 -6.50 -9.74
N ASN A 325 5.53 -7.46 -8.85
CA ASN A 325 5.84 -8.88 -9.09
C ASN A 325 4.95 -9.51 -10.14
N GLN A 326 3.67 -9.12 -10.18
CA GLN A 326 2.76 -9.55 -11.23
C GLN A 326 3.20 -8.96 -12.58
N LYS A 327 3.57 -7.68 -12.63
CA LYS A 327 4.08 -7.05 -13.86
C LYS A 327 5.36 -7.70 -14.37
N LYS A 328 6.31 -8.03 -13.49
CA LYS A 328 7.52 -8.77 -13.85
C LYS A 328 7.17 -10.13 -14.44
N LYS A 329 6.32 -10.89 -13.75
CA LYS A 329 5.83 -12.19 -14.21
C LYS A 329 5.14 -12.10 -15.57
N TYR A 330 4.32 -11.08 -15.79
CA TYR A 330 3.66 -10.87 -17.08
C TYR A 330 4.66 -10.55 -18.19
N LEU A 331 5.63 -9.67 -17.94
CA LEU A 331 6.69 -9.36 -18.90
C LEU A 331 7.50 -10.62 -19.26
N GLU A 332 7.85 -11.43 -18.26
CA GLU A 332 8.53 -12.72 -18.46
C GLU A 332 7.66 -13.74 -19.22
N GLU A 333 6.37 -13.83 -18.91
CA GLU A 333 5.42 -14.71 -19.63
C GLU A 333 5.29 -14.31 -21.10
N ILE A 334 5.15 -13.02 -21.40
CA ILE A 334 5.08 -12.50 -22.77
C ILE A 334 6.38 -12.78 -23.52
N ALA A 335 7.53 -12.51 -22.89
CA ALA A 335 8.82 -12.77 -23.49
C ALA A 335 9.03 -14.25 -23.78
N ASN A 336 8.64 -15.14 -22.85
CA ASN A 336 8.67 -16.58 -23.06
C ASN A 336 7.79 -17.02 -24.24
N LEU A 337 6.60 -16.44 -24.40
CA LEU A 337 5.71 -16.73 -25.54
C LEU A 337 6.34 -16.31 -26.88
N LEU A 338 7.07 -15.20 -26.89
CA LEU A 338 7.80 -14.73 -28.07
C LEU A 338 9.19 -15.38 -28.22
N ASN A 339 9.55 -16.29 -27.32
CA ASN A 339 10.89 -16.88 -27.24
C ASN A 339 12.02 -15.83 -27.13
N VAL A 340 11.73 -14.70 -26.48
CA VAL A 340 12.65 -13.59 -26.20
C VAL A 340 13.24 -13.74 -24.81
N LYS A 341 14.55 -13.61 -24.68
CA LYS A 341 15.24 -13.68 -23.38
C LYS A 341 15.43 -12.28 -22.79
N LEU A 342 15.04 -12.13 -21.52
CA LEU A 342 15.12 -10.87 -20.79
C LEU A 342 15.92 -11.02 -19.49
N GLU A 343 16.55 -9.93 -19.07
CA GLU A 343 17.13 -9.77 -17.74
C GLU A 343 16.60 -8.48 -17.09
N VAL A 344 15.99 -8.59 -15.91
CA VAL A 344 15.47 -7.44 -15.16
C VAL A 344 16.38 -7.15 -13.96
N LYS A 345 16.94 -5.95 -13.93
CA LYS A 345 17.90 -5.51 -12.90
C LYS A 345 17.53 -4.14 -12.32
N TYR A 346 18.08 -3.87 -11.15
CA TYR A 346 18.10 -2.55 -10.53
C TYR A 346 19.52 -2.00 -10.69
N SER A 347 19.66 -0.74 -11.11
CA SER A 347 20.96 -0.10 -11.27
C SER A 347 20.95 1.28 -10.62
N ASP A 348 22.01 1.58 -9.89
CA ASP A 348 22.30 2.90 -9.34
C ASP A 348 23.01 3.81 -10.38
N VAL A 349 23.17 3.34 -11.63
CA VAL A 349 23.81 4.10 -12.72
C VAL A 349 23.04 3.90 -14.03
N VAL A 350 22.77 5.00 -14.76
CA VAL A 350 22.28 4.96 -16.14
C VAL A 350 23.45 4.57 -17.05
N SER A 351 23.40 3.38 -17.65
CA SER A 351 24.38 2.93 -18.65
C SER A 351 23.91 3.22 -20.06
#